data_AF-A0A2T4MEF6-F1
#
_entry.id   AF-A0A2T4MEF6-F1
#
_cell.length_a   1.000
_cell.length_b   1.000
_cell.length_c   1.000
_cell.angle_alpha   90.00
_cell.angle_beta   90.00
_cell.angle_gamma   90.00
#
_symmetry.space_group_name_H-M   'P 1'
#
loop_
_entity.id
_entity.type
_entity.pdbx_description
1 polymer ?
#
loop_
_entity_poly.entity_id
_entity_poly.type
_entity_poly.pdbx_seq_one_letter_code
_entity_poly.pdbx_strand_id
1 'polypeptide(L)'
;MINYLKSQRYLMLRSKAFYILPLVCFTLIIFFALTLYIMGKQGSYFPYDNARFYYVNVVGFSGLIIFIGIIITQFFHSKERQYNDKVSIAYDVPLKVIYFGKLMMIFGYFLFICLVSYIIMIVFGMLLFKDGQTYISDFTLSITNMCPLVVGILAVAHALFSMRMNAIGVIIAVLLCLQIGVHRILYGLTLLNDGFKPLFKLTPQYLFDHILELYMTGKVSLGIQYWVVGLCIGILGLILGYVKFKKLEY
;
A
#
# COMPACT_ATOMS: atom_id res chain seq x y z
N MET A 1 -11.90 -21.88 8.50
CA MET A 1 -11.05 -20.68 8.26
C MET A 1 -9.95 -20.51 9.30
N ILE A 2 -10.25 -20.55 10.61
CA ILE A 2 -9.26 -20.34 11.69
C ILE A 2 -8.05 -21.30 11.58
N ASN A 3 -8.27 -22.59 11.30
CA ASN A 3 -7.17 -23.56 11.16
C ASN A 3 -6.24 -23.23 9.98
N TYR A 4 -6.80 -22.77 8.86
CA TYR A 4 -6.02 -22.33 7.70
C TYR A 4 -5.16 -21.09 8.04
N LEU A 5 -5.74 -20.10 8.75
CA LEU A 5 -4.99 -18.92 9.20
C LEU A 5 -3.85 -19.29 10.16
N LYS A 6 -4.06 -20.24 11.08
CA LYS A 6 -3.00 -20.74 11.97
C LYS A 6 -1.85 -21.35 11.17
N SER A 7 -2.17 -22.16 10.15
CA SER A 7 -1.17 -22.74 9.24
C SER A 7 -0.41 -21.68 8.45
N GLN A 8 -1.10 -20.69 7.87
CA GLN A 8 -0.44 -19.59 7.15
C GLN A 8 0.45 -18.73 8.05
N ARG A 9 0.01 -18.47 9.29
CA ARG A 9 0.81 -17.79 10.31
C ARG A 9 2.08 -18.58 10.64
N TYR A 10 1.97 -19.88 10.81
CA TYR A 10 3.12 -20.75 11.07
C TYR A 10 4.15 -20.69 9.94
N LEU A 11 3.70 -20.75 8.68
CA LEU A 11 4.58 -20.61 7.51
C LEU A 11 5.22 -19.22 7.42
N MET A 12 4.48 -18.16 7.79
CA MET A 12 4.98 -16.79 7.85
C MET A 12 6.12 -16.64 8.85
N LEU A 13 5.94 -17.15 10.07
CA LEU A 13 6.93 -17.02 11.14
C LEU A 13 8.25 -17.73 10.86
N ARG A 14 8.27 -18.71 9.94
CA ARG A 14 9.49 -19.45 9.55
C ARG A 14 10.23 -18.85 8.35
N SER A 15 9.62 -17.91 7.64
CA SER A 15 10.22 -17.32 6.44
C SER A 15 10.96 -16.03 6.79
N LYS A 16 12.26 -16.01 6.51
CA LYS A 16 13.15 -14.86 6.77
C LYS A 16 12.66 -13.57 6.08
N ALA A 17 11.99 -13.70 4.92
CA ALA A 17 11.48 -12.57 4.15
C ALA A 17 10.51 -11.68 4.96
N PHE A 18 9.73 -12.28 5.89
CA PHE A 18 8.80 -11.57 6.78
C PHE A 18 9.49 -10.86 7.96
N TYR A 19 10.81 -10.98 8.11
CA TYR A 19 11.56 -10.24 9.12
C TYR A 19 12.49 -9.22 8.46
N ILE A 20 13.10 -9.60 7.34
CA ILE A 20 14.02 -8.74 6.58
C ILE A 20 13.30 -7.53 6.01
N LEU A 21 12.11 -7.71 5.41
CA LEU A 21 11.39 -6.61 4.78
C LEU A 21 11.01 -5.51 5.80
N PRO A 22 10.34 -5.79 6.93
CA PRO A 22 10.08 -4.78 7.95
C PRO A 22 11.35 -4.10 8.46
N LEU A 23 12.41 -4.88 8.72
CA LEU A 23 13.68 -4.34 9.18
C LEU A 23 14.24 -3.30 8.21
N VAL A 24 14.21 -3.58 6.91
CA VAL A 24 14.65 -2.65 5.86
C VAL A 24 13.76 -1.41 5.85
N CYS A 25 12.42 -1.57 5.88
CA CYS A 25 11.49 -0.45 5.89
C CYS A 25 11.71 0.48 7.10
N PHE A 26 11.83 -0.09 8.31
CA PHE A 26 12.02 0.69 9.53
C PHE A 26 13.39 1.38 9.54
N THR A 27 14.44 0.67 9.12
CA THR A 27 15.79 1.24 9.01
C THR A 27 15.81 2.42 8.04
N LEU A 28 15.15 2.32 6.88
CA LEU A 28 15.08 3.42 5.91
C LEU A 28 14.39 4.66 6.49
N ILE A 29 13.30 4.49 7.23
CA ILE A 29 12.58 5.59 7.89
C ILE A 29 13.47 6.29 8.92
N ILE A 30 14.17 5.52 9.76
CA ILE A 30 15.07 6.04 10.79
C ILE A 30 16.26 6.74 10.15
N PHE A 31 16.87 6.10 9.16
CA PHE A 31 18.03 6.64 8.44
C PHE A 31 17.68 7.97 7.76
N PHE A 32 16.51 8.07 7.15
CA PHE A 32 16.04 9.31 6.55
C PHE A 32 15.87 10.43 7.60
N ALA A 33 15.26 10.14 8.75
CA ALA A 33 15.09 11.10 9.83
C ALA A 33 16.43 11.64 10.36
N LEU A 34 17.37 10.72 10.62
CA LEU A 34 18.71 11.07 11.09
C LEU A 34 19.49 11.88 10.05
N THR A 35 19.36 11.53 8.77
CA THR A 35 20.03 12.25 7.68
C THR A 35 19.56 13.71 7.63
N LEU A 36 18.26 13.95 7.67
CA LEU A 36 17.70 15.31 7.68
C LEU A 36 18.21 16.10 8.90
N TYR A 37 18.16 15.49 10.08
CA TYR A 37 18.61 16.12 11.33
C TYR A 37 20.10 16.47 11.30
N ILE A 38 20.97 15.55 10.88
CA ILE A 38 22.42 15.77 10.83
C ILE A 38 22.75 16.88 9.81
N MET A 39 22.15 16.82 8.62
CA MET A 39 22.38 17.83 7.57
C MET A 39 21.89 19.21 8.00
N GLY A 40 20.79 19.29 8.76
CA GLY A 40 20.29 20.52 9.37
C GLY A 40 21.27 21.20 10.33
N LYS A 41 22.16 20.42 10.98
CA LYS A 41 23.20 20.95 11.88
C LYS A 41 24.47 21.39 11.16
N GLN A 42 24.70 20.96 9.92
CA GLN A 42 25.95 21.20 9.19
C GLN A 42 26.00 22.53 8.44
N GLY A 43 24.91 23.30 8.38
CA GLY A 43 24.92 24.64 7.81
C GLY A 43 23.61 25.40 7.99
N SER A 44 23.69 26.74 8.03
CA SER A 44 22.55 27.63 8.26
C SER A 44 21.52 27.68 7.12
N TYR A 45 21.69 26.87 6.06
CA TYR A 45 20.95 26.97 4.80
C TYR A 45 20.23 25.68 4.36
N PHE A 46 20.06 24.67 5.22
CA PHE A 46 19.33 23.45 4.85
C PHE A 46 17.82 23.60 5.11
N PRO A 47 16.98 23.83 4.09
CA PRO A 47 15.56 24.16 4.28
C PRO A 47 14.70 22.95 4.66
N TYR A 48 15.27 21.74 4.69
CA TYR A 48 14.55 20.49 4.87
C TYR A 48 14.67 19.90 6.29
N ASP A 49 15.36 20.59 7.22
CA ASP A 49 15.39 20.23 8.65
C ASP A 49 14.08 20.65 9.35
N ASN A 50 12.97 20.05 8.93
CA ASN A 50 11.66 20.29 9.51
C ASN A 50 10.77 19.05 9.42
N ALA A 51 9.84 18.93 10.36
CA ALA A 51 8.94 17.79 10.45
C ALA A 51 8.02 17.68 9.23
N ARG A 52 7.65 18.82 8.62
CA ARG A 52 6.76 18.84 7.46
C ARG A 52 7.36 18.10 6.27
N PHE A 53 8.63 18.36 5.97
CA PHE A 53 9.38 17.69 4.91
C PHE A 53 9.60 16.21 5.27
N TYR A 54 9.87 15.89 6.52
CA TYR A 54 10.00 14.50 6.93
C TYR A 54 8.71 13.70 6.65
N TYR A 55 7.55 14.20 7.06
CA TYR A 55 6.25 13.56 6.84
C TYR A 55 5.78 13.58 5.38
N VAL A 56 6.05 14.65 4.61
CA VAL A 56 5.62 14.73 3.20
C VAL A 56 6.20 13.62 2.34
N ASN A 57 7.38 13.08 2.71
CA ASN A 57 7.97 11.97 1.99
C ASN A 57 7.08 10.72 2.04
N VAL A 58 6.48 10.39 3.19
CA VAL A 58 5.57 9.24 3.25
C VAL A 58 4.29 9.51 2.45
N VAL A 59 3.75 10.73 2.50
CA VAL A 59 2.55 11.11 1.74
C VAL A 59 2.81 11.10 0.23
N GLY A 60 3.96 11.62 -0.20
CA GLY A 60 4.35 11.76 -1.60
C GLY A 60 4.86 10.47 -2.25
N PHE A 61 5.43 9.54 -1.47
CA PHE A 61 5.90 8.25 -1.97
C PHE A 61 4.83 7.14 -1.86
N SER A 62 3.58 7.45 -2.19
CA SER A 62 2.46 6.48 -2.20
C SER A 62 2.72 5.24 -3.07
N GLY A 63 3.40 5.42 -4.21
CA GLY A 63 3.81 4.31 -5.09
C GLY A 63 4.77 3.32 -4.41
N LEU A 64 5.66 3.79 -3.54
CA LEU A 64 6.58 2.92 -2.79
C LEU A 64 5.83 2.10 -1.73
N ILE A 65 4.83 2.69 -1.08
CA ILE A 65 3.94 1.98 -0.14
C ILE A 65 3.20 0.84 -0.87
N ILE A 66 2.63 1.14 -2.04
CA ILE A 66 1.95 0.14 -2.88
C ILE A 66 2.93 -0.95 -3.30
N PHE A 67 4.13 -0.59 -3.74
CA PHE A 67 5.17 -1.54 -4.15
C PHE A 67 5.55 -2.50 -3.01
N ILE A 68 5.77 -1.99 -1.79
CA ILE A 68 6.02 -2.81 -0.60
C ILE A 68 4.86 -3.78 -0.36
N GLY A 69 3.61 -3.31 -0.48
CA GLY A 69 2.45 -4.17 -0.31
C GLY A 69 2.33 -5.24 -1.41
N ILE A 70 2.75 -4.97 -2.65
CA ILE A 70 2.85 -5.97 -3.72
C ILE A 70 3.89 -7.04 -3.36
N ILE A 71 5.06 -6.66 -2.86
CA ILE A 71 6.09 -7.59 -2.39
C ILE A 71 5.56 -8.49 -1.27
N ILE A 72 4.87 -7.91 -0.29
CA ILE A 72 4.23 -8.67 0.80
C ILE A 72 3.23 -9.67 0.22
N THR A 73 2.38 -9.23 -0.70
CA THR A 73 1.39 -10.08 -1.36
C THR A 73 2.07 -11.24 -2.10
N GLN A 74 3.19 -10.98 -2.77
CA GLN A 74 4.00 -11.98 -3.45
C GLN A 74 4.54 -13.04 -2.47
N PHE A 75 4.98 -12.66 -1.27
CA PHE A 75 5.48 -13.63 -0.28
C PHE A 75 4.40 -14.65 0.12
N PHE A 76 3.13 -14.24 0.17
CA PHE A 76 2.00 -15.14 0.41
C PHE A 76 1.61 -16.01 -0.80
N HIS A 77 2.06 -15.64 -2.00
CA HIS A 77 1.80 -16.35 -3.26
C HIS A 77 3.08 -16.95 -3.87
N SER A 78 4.13 -17.15 -3.07
CA SER A 78 5.36 -17.82 -3.53
C SER A 78 5.04 -19.24 -4.03
N LYS A 79 5.90 -19.78 -4.91
CA LYS A 79 5.73 -21.13 -5.48
C LYS A 79 5.56 -22.20 -4.39
N GLU A 80 6.36 -22.13 -3.33
CA GLU A 80 6.25 -23.03 -2.17
C GLU A 80 4.89 -22.95 -1.48
N ARG A 81 4.33 -21.74 -1.33
CA ARG A 81 3.01 -21.56 -0.72
C ARG A 81 1.87 -21.97 -1.64
N GLN A 82 2.03 -21.82 -2.95
CA GLN A 82 1.06 -22.33 -3.92
C GLN A 82 1.02 -23.87 -3.90
N TYR A 83 2.16 -24.54 -3.69
CA TYR A 83 2.18 -25.99 -3.47
C TYR A 83 1.42 -26.37 -2.19
N ASN A 84 1.61 -25.65 -1.09
CA ASN A 84 0.86 -25.89 0.15
C ASN A 84 -0.65 -25.65 0.00
N ASP A 85 -1.08 -24.76 -0.92
CA ASP A 85 -2.50 -24.61 -1.23
C ASP A 85 -3.05 -25.86 -1.92
N LYS A 86 -2.31 -26.46 -2.86
CA LYS A 86 -2.73 -27.73 -3.50
C LYS A 86 -2.91 -28.84 -2.47
N VAL A 87 -1.97 -28.96 -1.54
CA VAL A 87 -2.07 -29.90 -0.42
C VAL A 87 -3.29 -29.59 0.43
N SER A 88 -3.54 -28.31 0.75
CA SER A 88 -4.72 -27.90 1.52
C SER A 88 -6.03 -28.25 0.82
N ILE A 89 -6.09 -28.12 -0.51
CA ILE A 89 -7.26 -28.52 -1.32
C ILE A 89 -7.47 -30.04 -1.25
N ALA A 90 -6.40 -30.83 -1.29
CA ALA A 90 -6.47 -32.29 -1.14
C ALA A 90 -6.96 -32.73 0.25
N TYR A 91 -6.81 -31.88 1.27
CA TYR A 91 -7.40 -32.05 2.61
C TYR A 91 -8.75 -31.31 2.76
N ASP A 92 -9.50 -31.16 1.68
CA ASP A 92 -10.85 -30.57 1.63
C ASP A 92 -10.98 -29.14 2.15
N VAL A 93 -9.90 -28.35 2.12
CA VAL A 93 -10.00 -26.90 2.43
C VAL A 93 -10.64 -26.18 1.24
N PRO A 94 -11.79 -25.51 1.42
CA PRO A 94 -12.48 -24.88 0.29
C PRO A 94 -11.69 -23.69 -0.27
N LEU A 95 -11.70 -23.53 -1.60
CA LEU A 95 -11.01 -22.44 -2.32
C LEU A 95 -11.36 -21.05 -1.79
N LYS A 96 -12.60 -20.84 -1.33
CA LYS A 96 -13.02 -19.57 -0.67
C LYS A 96 -12.16 -19.27 0.56
N VAL A 97 -11.91 -20.26 1.40
CA VAL A 97 -11.13 -20.11 2.63
C VAL A 97 -9.67 -19.86 2.32
N ILE A 98 -9.12 -20.47 1.27
CA ILE A 98 -7.74 -20.22 0.82
C ILE A 98 -7.60 -18.78 0.34
N TYR A 99 -8.48 -18.35 -0.58
CA TYR A 99 -8.45 -17.02 -1.17
C TYR A 99 -8.58 -15.91 -0.10
N PHE A 100 -9.71 -15.88 0.61
CA PHE A 100 -9.95 -14.83 1.61
C PHE A 100 -9.09 -14.98 2.87
N GLY A 101 -8.66 -16.20 3.21
CA GLY A 101 -7.73 -16.43 4.31
C GLY A 101 -6.36 -15.82 4.03
N LYS A 102 -5.83 -15.95 2.81
CA LYS A 102 -4.59 -15.26 2.42
C LYS A 102 -4.76 -13.76 2.41
N LEU A 103 -5.85 -13.24 1.87
CA LEU A 103 -6.15 -11.80 1.89
C LEU A 103 -6.10 -11.23 3.31
N MET A 104 -6.75 -11.90 4.28
CA MET A 104 -6.72 -11.49 5.69
C MET A 104 -5.31 -11.46 6.27
N MET A 105 -4.49 -12.48 5.97
CA MET A 105 -3.10 -12.52 6.43
C MET A 105 -2.24 -11.41 5.80
N ILE A 106 -2.43 -11.13 4.52
CA ILE A 106 -1.75 -10.05 3.80
C ILE A 106 -2.10 -8.70 4.42
N PHE A 107 -3.39 -8.41 4.59
CA PHE A 107 -3.85 -7.15 5.16
C PHE A 107 -3.41 -6.99 6.62
N GLY A 108 -3.53 -8.03 7.44
CA GLY A 108 -3.09 -7.96 8.84
C GLY A 108 -1.59 -7.68 8.97
N TYR A 109 -0.77 -8.34 8.15
CA TYR A 109 0.68 -8.14 8.18
C TYR A 109 1.11 -6.79 7.59
N PHE A 110 0.49 -6.36 6.48
CA PHE A 110 0.73 -5.05 5.89
C PHE A 110 0.35 -3.93 6.87
N LEU A 111 -0.82 -4.03 7.51
CA LEU A 111 -1.29 -3.08 8.52
C LEU A 111 -0.34 -3.03 9.72
N PHE A 112 0.17 -4.17 10.18
CA PHE A 112 1.19 -4.20 11.24
C PHE A 112 2.44 -3.39 10.87
N ILE A 113 2.98 -3.59 9.66
CA ILE A 113 4.15 -2.82 9.19
C ILE A 113 3.81 -1.33 9.13
N CYS A 114 2.66 -0.96 8.55
CA CYS A 114 2.24 0.44 8.44
C CYS A 114 2.08 1.11 9.82
N LEU A 115 1.50 0.43 10.80
CA LEU A 115 1.34 0.95 12.16
C LEU A 115 2.68 1.18 12.84
N VAL A 116 3.59 0.21 12.78
CA VAL A 116 4.93 0.36 13.37
C VAL A 116 5.70 1.49 12.67
N SER A 117 5.67 1.55 11.33
CA SER A 117 6.26 2.64 10.56
C SER A 117 5.68 4.00 10.94
N TYR A 118 4.36 4.10 11.11
CA TYR A 118 3.69 5.33 11.54
C TYR A 118 4.14 5.79 12.93
N ILE A 119 4.25 4.87 13.89
CA ILE A 119 4.77 5.18 15.23
C ILE A 119 6.21 5.67 15.15
N ILE A 120 7.08 4.99 14.39
CA ILE A 120 8.47 5.42 14.20
C ILE A 120 8.52 6.82 13.60
N MET A 121 7.73 7.10 12.56
CA MET A 121 7.64 8.43 11.94
C MET A 121 7.23 9.49 12.97
N ILE A 122 6.20 9.25 13.78
CA ILE A 122 5.77 10.25 14.77
C ILE A 122 6.84 10.47 15.84
N VAL A 123 7.40 9.38 16.39
CA VAL A 123 8.41 9.45 17.45
C VAL A 123 9.64 10.21 16.98
N PHE A 124 10.21 9.85 15.83
CA PHE A 124 11.37 10.57 15.28
C PHE A 124 11.04 11.99 14.87
N GLY A 125 9.84 12.22 14.34
CA GLY A 125 9.37 13.56 13.98
C GLY A 125 9.30 14.51 15.18
N MET A 126 8.80 14.03 16.32
CA MET A 126 8.73 14.81 17.57
C MET A 126 10.09 14.96 18.26
N LEU A 127 10.94 13.95 18.21
CA LEU A 127 12.22 13.96 18.91
C LEU A 127 13.28 14.82 18.20
N LEU A 128 13.30 14.83 16.87
CA LEU A 128 14.38 15.46 16.10
C LEU A 128 14.04 16.88 15.62
N PHE A 129 12.77 17.19 15.36
CA PHE A 129 12.36 18.47 14.77
C PHE A 129 11.53 19.33 15.72
N LYS A 130 11.82 20.63 15.75
CA LYS A 130 11.16 21.59 16.67
C LYS A 130 9.66 21.74 16.41
N ASP A 131 9.24 21.58 15.16
CA ASP A 131 7.86 21.69 14.70
C ASP A 131 7.18 20.32 14.56
N GLY A 132 7.76 19.27 15.16
CA GLY A 132 7.28 17.88 15.11
C GLY A 132 5.79 17.72 15.38
N GLN A 133 5.28 18.37 16.42
CA GLN A 133 3.88 18.24 16.84
C GLN A 133 2.89 18.91 15.88
N THR A 134 3.30 20.00 15.23
CA THR A 134 2.42 20.86 14.43
C THR A 134 1.75 20.12 13.26
N TYR A 135 2.46 19.19 12.63
CA TYR A 135 2.02 18.54 11.39
C TYR A 135 1.45 17.12 11.60
N ILE A 136 1.38 16.62 12.84
CA ILE A 136 0.93 15.24 13.12
C ILE A 136 -0.54 15.06 12.70
N SER A 137 -1.39 16.06 12.95
CA SER A 137 -2.81 16.01 12.57
C SER A 137 -2.96 15.85 11.05
N ASP A 138 -2.34 16.76 10.29
CA ASP A 138 -2.37 16.74 8.83
C ASP A 138 -1.81 15.43 8.27
N PHE A 139 -0.70 14.95 8.84
CA PHE A 139 -0.08 13.69 8.43
C PHE A 139 -1.01 12.49 8.67
N THR A 140 -1.66 12.44 9.84
CA THR A 140 -2.58 11.37 10.22
C THR A 140 -3.82 11.38 9.33
N LEU A 141 -4.37 12.54 9.03
CA LEU A 141 -5.49 12.68 8.10
C LEU A 141 -5.10 12.26 6.68
N SER A 142 -3.91 12.63 6.20
CA SER A 142 -3.41 12.21 4.89
C SER A 142 -3.27 10.69 4.81
N ILE A 143 -2.67 10.04 5.81
CA ILE A 143 -2.57 8.56 5.85
C ILE A 143 -3.96 7.92 5.87
N THR A 144 -4.89 8.50 6.62
CA THR A 144 -6.28 7.99 6.70
C THR A 144 -6.97 8.04 5.34
N ASN A 145 -6.76 9.11 4.57
CA ASN A 145 -7.25 9.23 3.19
C ASN A 145 -6.55 8.27 2.23
N MET A 146 -5.25 8.01 2.40
CA MET A 146 -4.49 7.07 1.56
C MET A 146 -4.89 5.60 1.80
N CYS A 147 -5.25 5.26 3.04
CA CYS A 147 -5.54 3.89 3.48
C CYS A 147 -6.50 3.12 2.55
N PRO A 148 -7.73 3.59 2.26
CA PRO A 148 -8.65 2.85 1.39
C PRO A 148 -8.11 2.65 -0.03
N LEU A 149 -7.37 3.62 -0.57
CA LEU A 149 -6.78 3.53 -1.91
C LEU A 149 -5.71 2.43 -1.95
N VAL A 150 -4.80 2.43 -0.99
CA VAL A 150 -3.75 1.40 -0.88
C VAL A 150 -4.36 0.02 -0.68
N VAL A 151 -5.31 -0.12 0.25
CA VAL A 151 -6.00 -1.40 0.51
C VAL A 151 -6.72 -1.92 -0.73
N GLY A 152 -7.42 -1.04 -1.46
CA GLY A 152 -8.09 -1.38 -2.72
C GLY A 152 -7.12 -1.91 -3.78
N ILE A 153 -5.98 -1.22 -3.94
CA ILE A 153 -4.94 -1.63 -4.88
C ILE A 153 -4.30 -2.97 -4.47
N LEU A 154 -4.07 -3.20 -3.17
CA LEU A 154 -3.54 -4.47 -2.68
C LEU A 154 -4.52 -5.64 -2.84
N ALA A 155 -5.82 -5.38 -2.74
CA ALA A 155 -6.85 -6.36 -3.09
C ALA A 155 -6.74 -6.78 -4.56
N VAL A 156 -6.51 -5.83 -5.48
CA VAL A 156 -6.25 -6.13 -6.91
C VAL A 156 -4.97 -6.93 -7.06
N ALA A 157 -3.87 -6.54 -6.39
CA ALA A 157 -2.62 -7.30 -6.44
C ALA A 157 -2.83 -8.76 -5.98
N HIS A 158 -3.55 -8.98 -4.88
CA HIS A 158 -3.91 -10.31 -4.39
C HIS A 158 -4.72 -11.09 -5.43
N ALA A 159 -5.70 -10.47 -6.08
CA ALA A 159 -6.48 -11.09 -7.13
C ALA A 159 -5.58 -11.55 -8.29
N LEU A 160 -4.69 -10.71 -8.79
CA LEU A 160 -3.78 -11.04 -9.89
C LEU A 160 -2.80 -12.16 -9.51
N PHE A 161 -2.21 -12.12 -8.31
CA PHE A 161 -1.35 -13.20 -7.83
C PHE A 161 -2.11 -14.53 -7.64
N SER A 162 -3.37 -14.46 -7.20
CA SER A 162 -4.23 -15.63 -7.08
C SER A 162 -4.52 -16.26 -8.45
N MET A 163 -4.58 -15.44 -9.51
CA MET A 163 -4.66 -15.89 -10.91
C MET A 163 -3.33 -16.47 -11.45
N ARG A 164 -2.32 -16.70 -10.59
CA ARG A 164 -0.98 -17.17 -10.95
C ARG A 164 -0.21 -16.24 -11.90
N MET A 165 -0.52 -14.95 -11.90
CA MET A 165 0.33 -13.98 -12.61
C MET A 165 1.69 -13.86 -11.92
N ASN A 166 2.75 -13.81 -12.72
CA ASN A 166 4.11 -13.61 -12.21
C ASN A 166 4.26 -12.21 -11.60
N ALA A 167 5.19 -12.08 -10.65
CA ALA A 167 5.40 -10.84 -9.90
C ALA A 167 5.62 -9.60 -10.78
N ILE A 168 6.46 -9.72 -11.83
CA ILE A 168 6.70 -8.63 -12.79
C ILE A 168 5.39 -8.22 -13.48
N GLY A 169 4.57 -9.19 -13.88
CA GLY A 169 3.27 -8.91 -14.50
C GLY A 169 2.30 -8.20 -13.56
N VAL A 170 2.29 -8.57 -12.27
CA VAL A 170 1.48 -7.88 -11.25
C VAL A 170 1.98 -6.45 -11.03
N ILE A 171 3.30 -6.25 -10.94
CA ILE A 171 3.90 -4.91 -10.79
C ILE A 171 3.51 -4.01 -11.97
N ILE A 172 3.65 -4.50 -13.21
CA ILE A 172 3.27 -3.77 -14.42
C ILE A 172 1.77 -3.45 -14.39
N ALA A 173 0.90 -4.44 -14.12
CA ALA A 173 -0.54 -4.24 -14.13
C ALA A 173 -1.00 -3.22 -13.06
N VAL A 174 -0.42 -3.27 -11.86
CA VAL A 174 -0.84 -2.42 -10.74
C VAL A 174 -0.22 -1.01 -10.84
N LEU A 175 1.11 -0.91 -10.93
CA LEU A 175 1.79 0.39 -10.91
C LEU A 175 1.73 1.09 -12.26
N LEU A 176 2.00 0.36 -13.35
CA LEU A 176 2.07 1.00 -14.67
C LEU A 176 0.69 1.14 -15.30
N CYS A 177 -0.14 0.09 -15.29
CA CYS A 177 -1.44 0.18 -15.94
C CYS A 177 -2.49 0.88 -15.07
N LEU A 178 -2.74 0.39 -13.85
CA LEU A 178 -3.83 0.90 -13.01
C LEU A 178 -3.53 2.27 -12.39
N GLN A 179 -2.30 2.49 -11.91
CA GLN A 179 -1.95 3.76 -11.28
C GLN A 179 -1.57 4.83 -12.31
N ILE A 180 -0.55 4.59 -13.14
CA ILE A 180 -0.03 5.60 -14.08
C ILE A 180 -0.84 5.65 -15.39
N GLY A 181 -1.08 4.50 -16.02
CA GLY A 181 -1.63 4.39 -17.37
C GLY A 181 -3.05 4.92 -17.46
N VAL A 182 -3.96 4.43 -16.60
CA VAL A 182 -5.35 4.90 -16.52
C VAL A 182 -5.41 6.41 -16.28
N HIS A 183 -4.58 6.93 -15.37
CA HIS A 183 -4.51 8.36 -15.09
C HIS A 183 -4.07 9.18 -16.30
N ARG A 184 -2.99 8.77 -17.00
CA ARG A 184 -2.47 9.47 -18.18
C ARG A 184 -3.44 9.42 -19.36
N ILE A 185 -4.08 8.28 -19.60
CA ILE A 185 -5.08 8.13 -20.66
C ILE A 185 -6.27 9.05 -20.38
N LEU A 186 -6.82 9.01 -19.16
CA LEU A 186 -7.96 9.85 -18.81
C LEU A 186 -7.61 11.34 -18.84
N TYR A 187 -6.41 11.72 -18.39
CA TYR A 187 -5.92 13.09 -18.54
C TYR A 187 -5.91 13.53 -20.01
N GLY A 188 -5.34 12.71 -20.90
CA GLY A 188 -5.34 12.97 -22.34
C GLY A 188 -6.76 13.14 -22.90
N LEU A 189 -7.71 12.33 -22.45
CA LEU A 189 -9.12 12.46 -22.83
C LEU A 189 -9.76 13.76 -22.31
N THR A 190 -9.35 14.27 -21.13
CA THR A 190 -9.84 15.58 -20.65
C THR A 190 -9.39 16.74 -21.54
N LEU A 191 -8.28 16.61 -22.26
CA LEU A 191 -7.83 17.63 -23.21
C LEU A 191 -8.70 17.65 -24.48
N LEU A 192 -9.35 16.52 -24.81
CA LEU A 192 -10.25 16.41 -25.95
C LEU A 192 -11.68 16.82 -25.59
N ASN A 193 -12.13 16.48 -24.38
CA ASN A 193 -13.47 16.80 -23.91
C ASN A 193 -13.51 16.90 -22.37
N ASP A 194 -14.04 18.03 -21.89
CA ASP A 194 -14.25 18.31 -20.47
C ASP A 194 -15.16 17.29 -19.75
N GLY A 195 -16.01 16.57 -20.49
CA GLY A 195 -16.85 15.50 -19.96
C GLY A 195 -16.08 14.36 -19.29
N PHE A 196 -14.78 14.19 -19.57
CA PHE A 196 -13.93 13.19 -18.92
C PHE A 196 -13.35 13.65 -17.58
N LYS A 197 -13.44 14.95 -17.24
CA LYS A 197 -12.89 15.50 -15.98
C LYS A 197 -13.38 14.78 -14.72
N PRO A 198 -14.67 14.42 -14.56
CA PRO A 198 -15.13 13.70 -13.38
C PRO A 198 -14.45 12.34 -13.22
N LEU A 199 -14.28 11.59 -14.31
CA LEU A 199 -13.65 10.27 -14.28
C LEU A 199 -12.14 10.37 -14.00
N PHE A 200 -11.47 11.35 -14.59
CA PHE A 200 -10.05 11.64 -14.31
C PHE A 200 -9.80 11.91 -12.82
N LYS A 201 -10.67 12.70 -12.18
CA LYS A 201 -10.58 13.02 -10.74
C LYS A 201 -10.81 11.83 -9.82
N LEU A 202 -11.39 10.73 -10.33
CA LEU A 202 -11.58 9.50 -9.57
C LEU A 202 -10.44 8.49 -9.75
N THR A 203 -9.40 8.83 -10.52
CA THR A 203 -8.25 7.95 -10.69
C THR A 203 -7.43 7.86 -9.40
N PRO A 204 -6.91 6.67 -9.02
CA PRO A 204 -6.10 6.53 -7.80
C PRO A 204 -4.91 7.48 -7.75
N GLN A 205 -4.21 7.66 -8.87
CA GLN A 205 -3.06 8.55 -8.95
C GLN A 205 -3.46 10.02 -8.71
N TYR A 206 -4.54 10.50 -9.35
CA TYR A 206 -5.04 11.86 -9.08
C TYR A 206 -5.36 12.05 -7.61
N LEU A 207 -6.00 11.06 -6.98
CA LEU A 207 -6.35 11.12 -5.57
C LEU A 207 -5.13 11.14 -4.65
N PHE A 208 -4.08 10.36 -4.94
CA PHE A 208 -2.81 10.45 -4.21
C PHE A 208 -2.14 11.81 -4.37
N ASP A 209 -2.08 12.33 -5.60
CA ASP A 209 -1.51 13.64 -5.89
C ASP A 209 -2.29 14.76 -5.18
N HIS A 210 -3.61 14.63 -5.13
CA HIS A 210 -4.47 15.57 -4.41
C HIS A 210 -4.28 15.50 -2.89
N ILE A 211 -4.11 14.31 -2.29
CA ILE A 211 -3.77 14.18 -0.86
C ILE A 211 -2.43 14.86 -0.56
N LEU A 212 -1.44 14.68 -1.43
CA LEU A 212 -0.14 15.33 -1.30
C LEU A 212 -0.27 16.86 -1.39
N GLU A 213 -1.02 17.38 -2.36
CA GLU A 213 -1.29 18.80 -2.52
C GLU A 213 -1.95 19.41 -1.27
N LEU A 214 -2.99 18.75 -0.74
CA LEU A 214 -3.67 19.21 0.48
C LEU A 214 -2.73 19.23 1.69
N TYR A 215 -1.84 18.24 1.80
CA TYR A 215 -0.82 18.20 2.85
C TYR A 215 0.20 19.35 2.71
N MET A 216 0.69 19.59 1.49
CA MET A 216 1.61 20.68 1.19
C MET A 216 1.00 22.07 1.36
N THR A 217 -0.32 22.19 1.27
CA THR A 217 -1.04 23.46 1.47
C THR A 217 -1.62 23.62 2.88
N GLY A 218 -1.54 22.59 3.73
CA GLY A 218 -2.10 22.62 5.09
C GLY A 218 -3.63 22.65 5.12
N LYS A 219 -4.27 22.09 4.08
CA LYS A 219 -5.73 22.07 3.89
C LYS A 219 -6.28 20.65 3.99
N VAL A 220 -5.59 19.77 4.72
CA VAL A 220 -5.96 18.36 4.81
C VAL A 220 -7.30 18.24 5.51
N SER A 221 -8.23 17.53 4.87
CA SER A 221 -9.51 17.15 5.42
C SER A 221 -9.85 15.73 5.01
N LEU A 222 -10.71 15.05 5.77
CA LEU A 222 -11.18 13.73 5.40
C LEU A 222 -12.07 13.83 4.16
N GLY A 223 -11.72 13.06 3.13
CA GLY A 223 -12.47 13.02 1.88
C GLY A 223 -13.17 11.69 1.68
N ILE A 224 -14.50 11.69 1.51
CA ILE A 224 -15.26 10.47 1.24
C ILE A 224 -14.87 9.80 -0.09
N GLN A 225 -14.44 10.61 -1.06
CA GLN A 225 -14.01 10.16 -2.38
C GLN A 225 -12.89 9.10 -2.34
N TYR A 226 -11.93 9.25 -1.41
CA TYR A 226 -10.83 8.30 -1.26
C TYR A 226 -11.30 6.93 -0.82
N TRP A 227 -12.27 6.91 0.10
CA TRP A 227 -12.89 5.69 0.61
C TRP A 227 -13.72 4.99 -0.44
N VAL A 228 -14.59 5.72 -1.12
CA VAL A 228 -15.46 5.16 -2.17
C VAL A 228 -14.62 4.55 -3.29
N VAL A 229 -13.65 5.29 -3.83
CA VAL A 229 -12.80 4.80 -4.93
C VAL A 229 -11.98 3.59 -4.50
N GLY A 230 -11.32 3.66 -3.34
CA GLY A 230 -10.51 2.56 -2.81
C GLY A 230 -11.33 1.28 -2.58
N LEU A 231 -12.49 1.39 -1.95
CA LEU A 231 -13.38 0.26 -1.70
C LEU A 231 -13.96 -0.31 -3.01
N CYS A 232 -14.38 0.53 -3.95
CA CYS A 232 -14.89 0.08 -5.25
C CYS A 232 -13.82 -0.73 -6.01
N ILE A 233 -12.59 -0.20 -6.11
CA ILE A 233 -11.47 -0.90 -6.77
C ILE A 233 -11.19 -2.24 -6.07
N GLY A 234 -11.12 -2.23 -4.74
CA GLY A 234 -10.87 -3.44 -3.95
C GLY A 234 -11.95 -4.50 -4.12
N ILE A 235 -13.23 -4.13 -3.98
CA ILE A 235 -14.36 -5.06 -4.08
C ILE A 235 -14.45 -5.64 -5.49
N LEU A 236 -14.39 -4.81 -6.53
CA LEU A 236 -14.42 -5.28 -7.92
C LEU A 236 -13.23 -6.19 -8.23
N GLY A 237 -12.03 -5.80 -7.79
CA GLY A 237 -10.82 -6.61 -7.93
C GLY A 237 -10.94 -7.99 -7.28
N LEU A 238 -11.46 -8.04 -6.04
CA LEU A 238 -11.65 -9.29 -5.31
C LEU A 238 -12.73 -10.19 -5.93
N ILE A 239 -13.85 -9.61 -6.38
CA ILE A 239 -14.92 -10.38 -7.03
C ILE A 239 -14.39 -11.02 -8.32
N LEU A 240 -13.78 -10.22 -9.20
CA LEU A 240 -13.22 -10.70 -10.46
C LEU A 240 -12.10 -11.73 -10.22
N GLY A 241 -11.23 -11.44 -9.26
CA GLY A 241 -10.16 -12.33 -8.80
C GLY A 241 -10.69 -13.69 -8.36
N TYR A 242 -11.68 -13.69 -7.48
CA TYR A 242 -12.26 -14.90 -6.92
C TYR A 242 -13.01 -15.74 -7.97
N VAL A 243 -13.77 -15.09 -8.87
CA VAL A 243 -14.48 -15.79 -9.95
C VAL A 243 -13.50 -16.52 -10.87
N LYS A 244 -12.35 -15.91 -11.20
CA LYS A 244 -11.32 -16.58 -12.00
C LYS A 244 -10.54 -17.62 -11.20
N PHE A 245 -10.24 -17.35 -9.93
CA PHE A 245 -9.55 -18.27 -9.03
C PHE A 245 -10.27 -19.61 -8.90
N LYS A 246 -11.61 -19.60 -8.80
CA LYS A 246 -12.44 -20.81 -8.79
C LYS A 246 -12.31 -21.69 -10.04
N LYS A 247 -11.94 -21.09 -11.17
CA LYS A 247 -11.84 -21.78 -12.47
C LYS A 247 -10.42 -22.29 -12.73
N LEU A 248 -9.48 -22.09 -11.80
CA LEU A 248 -8.12 -22.61 -11.94
C LEU A 248 -8.12 -24.11 -11.68
N GLU A 249 -7.49 -24.85 -12.58
CA GLU A 249 -7.14 -26.25 -12.38
C GLU A 249 -5.90 -26.35 -11.47
N TYR A 250 -5.95 -27.27 -10.50
CA TYR A 250 -4.92 -27.45 -9.46
C TYR A 250 -4.15 -28.73 -9.63
#